data_AF-A0AAW0GCK8-F1
#
_entry.id   AF-A0AAW0GCK8-F1
#
_cell.length_a   1.000
_cell.length_b   1.000
_cell.length_c   1.000
_cell.angle_alpha   90.00
_cell.angle_beta   90.00
_cell.angle_gamma   90.00
#
_symmetry.space_group_name_H-M   'P 1'
#
loop_
_entity.id
_entity.type
_entity.pdbx_description
1 polymer ?
#
loop_
_entity_poly.entity_id
_entity_poly.type
_entity_poly.pdbx_seq_one_letter_code
_entity_poly.pdbx_strand_id
1 'polypeptide(L)'
;MSNSTGWGPDVISPTGEILQSPFYGYLINENSAYIYTSLFGLSTIIHLLQVMWYRQWWLLSTVVLCGIGEGAGWGSRLWSFYSPLSETPYIIQIIALIVAPTPFIGAMFMTFARMTKWQGHQVQPAVTSIL
;
A
#
# COMPACT_ATOMS: atom_id res chain seq x y z
N MET A 1 5.65 -13.03 41.78
CA MET A 1 4.64 -13.20 40.72
C MET A 1 5.38 -13.28 39.41
N SER A 2 5.36 -14.45 38.80
CA SER A 2 6.13 -14.84 37.62
C SER A 2 5.72 -14.04 36.40
N ASN A 3 6.72 -13.52 35.66
CA ASN A 3 6.60 -13.06 34.27
C ASN A 3 5.83 -14.10 33.45
N SER A 4 4.55 -13.88 33.20
CA SER A 4 3.73 -14.69 32.30
C SER A 4 3.93 -14.30 30.83
N THR A 5 4.84 -13.39 30.55
CA THR A 5 5.22 -12.96 29.20
C THR A 5 6.74 -12.83 29.19
N GLY A 6 7.44 -13.64 28.39
CA GLY A 6 8.91 -13.69 28.32
C GLY A 6 9.58 -12.44 27.72
N TRP A 7 8.94 -11.27 27.81
CA TRP A 7 9.40 -10.00 27.28
C TRP A 7 10.10 -9.18 28.37
N GLY A 8 11.09 -8.37 27.98
CA GLY A 8 11.94 -7.61 28.89
C GLY A 8 11.23 -6.44 29.60
N PRO A 9 11.88 -5.83 30.61
CA PRO A 9 11.35 -4.69 31.37
C PRO A 9 11.20 -3.40 30.55
N ASP A 10 11.78 -3.35 29.35
CA ASP A 10 11.61 -2.33 28.32
C ASP A 10 10.21 -2.37 27.67
N VAL A 11 9.58 -3.54 27.67
CA VAL A 11 8.28 -3.79 27.00
C VAL A 11 7.13 -3.61 27.99
N ILE A 12 7.31 -4.06 29.23
CA ILE A 12 6.28 -4.07 30.28
C ILE A 12 6.81 -3.41 31.54
N SER A 13 6.13 -2.34 31.99
CA SER A 13 6.39 -1.68 33.26
C SER A 13 6.06 -2.60 34.44
N PRO A 14 6.71 -2.46 35.61
CA PRO A 14 6.33 -3.17 36.83
C PRO A 14 4.86 -2.97 37.25
N THR A 15 4.19 -1.93 36.76
CA THR A 15 2.75 -1.64 36.94
C THR A 15 1.83 -2.42 35.99
N GLY A 16 2.38 -3.18 35.04
CA GLY A 16 1.63 -3.91 34.01
C GLY A 16 1.27 -3.09 32.77
N GLU A 17 1.73 -1.83 32.69
CA GLU A 17 1.55 -0.99 31.51
C GLU A 17 2.51 -1.40 30.39
N ILE A 18 2.01 -1.44 29.15
CA ILE A 18 2.83 -1.71 27.96
C ILE A 18 3.55 -0.42 27.59
N LEU A 19 4.88 -0.40 27.76
CA LEU A 19 5.71 0.77 27.51
C LEU A 19 6.05 0.89 26.02
N GLN A 20 6.35 -0.24 25.38
CA GLN A 20 6.76 -0.32 23.97
C GLN A 20 6.27 -1.63 23.36
N SER A 21 6.06 -1.64 22.06
CA SER A 21 5.78 -2.88 21.33
C SER A 21 7.10 -3.58 20.98
N PRO A 22 7.26 -4.90 21.22
CA PRO A 22 8.53 -5.59 21.05
C PRO A 22 9.02 -5.63 19.59
N PHE A 23 8.11 -5.50 18.62
CA PHE A 23 8.43 -5.48 17.19
C PHE A 23 8.69 -4.09 16.62
N TYR A 24 8.11 -3.06 17.23
CA TYR A 24 8.13 -1.69 16.70
C TYR A 24 9.09 -0.79 17.50
N GLY A 25 9.40 -1.12 18.76
CA GLY A 25 10.32 -0.38 19.63
C GLY A 25 9.76 0.96 20.13
N TYR A 26 8.49 1.25 19.87
CA TYR A 26 7.78 2.45 20.31
C TYR A 26 6.26 2.21 20.40
N LEU A 27 5.54 3.19 20.97
CA LEU A 27 4.07 3.19 21.03
C LEU A 27 3.48 3.56 19.68
N ILE A 28 2.77 2.62 19.08
CA ILE A 28 2.16 2.76 17.75
C ILE A 28 1.16 3.92 17.76
N ASN A 29 1.31 4.83 16.79
CA ASN A 29 0.40 5.94 16.56
C ASN A 29 -0.60 5.64 15.44
N GLU A 30 -1.89 5.77 15.74
CA GLU A 30 -2.98 5.53 14.80
C GLU A 30 -3.07 6.60 13.70
N ASN A 31 -2.59 7.82 13.95
CA ASN A 31 -2.69 8.95 13.01
C ASN A 31 -2.00 8.68 11.68
N SER A 32 -0.86 7.98 11.71
CA SER A 32 -0.14 7.62 10.48
C SER A 32 -1.01 6.75 9.58
N ALA A 33 -1.80 5.85 10.15
CA ALA A 33 -2.65 4.95 9.38
C ALA A 33 -3.75 5.67 8.61
N TYR A 34 -4.41 6.64 9.24
CA TYR A 34 -5.46 7.40 8.60
C TYR A 34 -4.97 8.28 7.45
N ILE A 35 -3.81 8.93 7.61
CA ILE A 35 -3.26 9.84 6.59
C ILE A 35 -2.96 9.07 5.30
N TYR A 36 -2.26 7.95 5.39
CA TYR A 36 -1.91 7.20 4.19
C TYR A 36 -3.10 6.44 3.61
N THR A 37 -3.97 5.85 4.44
CA THR A 37 -5.21 5.21 3.96
C THR A 37 -6.05 6.20 3.15
N SER A 38 -6.19 7.43 3.63
CA SER A 38 -6.96 8.47 2.92
C SER A 38 -6.28 8.94 1.63
N LEU A 39 -4.96 9.13 1.62
CA LEU A 39 -4.21 9.49 0.41
C LEU A 39 -4.32 8.42 -0.69
N PHE A 40 -4.11 7.15 -0.33
CA PHE A 40 -4.22 6.05 -1.27
C PHE A 40 -5.67 5.76 -1.67
N GLY A 41 -6.62 5.91 -0.76
CA GLY A 41 -8.05 5.83 -1.05
C GLY A 41 -8.51 6.89 -2.05
N LEU A 42 -8.10 8.15 -1.86
CA LEU A 42 -8.39 9.25 -2.80
C LEU A 42 -7.76 9.00 -4.16
N SER A 43 -6.49 8.57 -4.20
CA SER A 43 -5.82 8.22 -5.45
C SER A 43 -6.56 7.09 -6.19
N THR A 44 -6.99 6.05 -5.46
CA THR A 44 -7.77 4.93 -5.99
C THR A 44 -9.09 5.43 -6.60
N ILE A 45 -9.82 6.31 -5.91
CA ILE A 45 -11.09 6.89 -6.39
C ILE A 45 -10.88 7.69 -7.69
N ILE A 46 -9.86 8.55 -7.73
CA ILE A 46 -9.53 9.34 -8.93
C ILE A 46 -9.26 8.42 -10.11
N HIS A 47 -8.43 7.39 -9.92
CA HIS A 47 -8.14 6.41 -10.96
C HIS A 47 -9.39 5.61 -11.35
N LEU A 48 -10.27 5.28 -10.40
CA LEU A 48 -11.54 4.58 -10.67
C LEU A 48 -12.46 5.41 -11.56
N LEU A 49 -12.58 6.70 -11.28
CA LEU A 49 -13.35 7.66 -12.11
C LEU A 49 -12.76 7.74 -13.52
N GLN A 50 -11.43 7.80 -13.64
CA GLN A 50 -10.74 7.84 -14.92
C GLN A 50 -10.95 6.53 -15.71
N VAL A 51 -10.93 5.39 -15.05
CA VAL A 51 -11.20 4.09 -15.67
C VAL A 51 -12.64 3.94 -16.13
N MET A 52 -13.61 4.46 -15.37
CA MET A 52 -15.02 4.49 -15.76
C MET A 52 -15.25 5.35 -17.01
N TRP A 53 -14.60 6.50 -17.13
CA TRP A 53 -14.72 7.35 -18.31
C TRP A 53 -13.99 6.80 -19.54
N TYR A 54 -12.77 6.28 -19.38
CA TYR A 54 -11.96 5.78 -20.51
C TYR A 54 -12.17 4.28 -20.82
N ARG A 55 -13.03 3.60 -20.05
CA ARG A 55 -13.45 2.20 -20.21
C ARG A 55 -12.27 1.21 -20.33
N GLN A 56 -11.22 1.47 -19.55
CA GLN A 56 -9.98 0.70 -19.55
C GLN A 56 -10.03 -0.45 -18.52
N TRP A 57 -10.71 -1.54 -18.88
CA TRP A 57 -10.93 -2.70 -17.99
C TRP A 57 -9.65 -3.32 -17.40
N TRP A 58 -8.51 -3.19 -18.10
CA TRP A 58 -7.21 -3.65 -17.61
C TRP A 58 -6.70 -2.89 -16.38
N LEU A 59 -7.09 -1.62 -16.21
CA LEU A 59 -6.70 -0.80 -15.07
C LEU A 59 -7.52 -1.11 -13.80
N LEU A 60 -8.69 -1.74 -13.93
CA LEU A 60 -9.51 -2.12 -12.75
C LEU A 60 -8.77 -3.13 -11.87
N SER A 61 -8.13 -4.14 -12.46
CA SER A 61 -7.43 -5.18 -11.68
C SER A 61 -6.28 -4.60 -10.87
N THR A 62 -5.52 -3.64 -11.43
CA THR A 62 -4.38 -3.02 -10.75
C THR A 62 -4.79 -2.05 -9.65
N VAL A 63 -5.88 -1.30 -9.86
CA VAL A 63 -6.41 -0.35 -8.87
C VAL A 63 -7.05 -1.08 -7.69
N VAL A 64 -7.79 -2.17 -7.94
CA VAL A 64 -8.40 -2.99 -6.88
C VAL A 64 -7.34 -3.71 -6.05
N LEU A 65 -6.31 -4.29 -6.68
CA LEU A 65 -5.20 -4.92 -5.96
C LEU A 65 -4.43 -3.92 -5.08
N CYS A 66 -4.17 -2.72 -5.60
CA CYS A 66 -3.54 -1.64 -4.85
C CYS A 66 -4.40 -1.21 -3.66
N GLY A 67 -5.70 -0.94 -3.87
CA GLY A 67 -6.61 -0.51 -2.81
C GLY A 67 -6.80 -1.55 -1.70
N ILE A 68 -6.90 -2.84 -2.06
CA ILE A 68 -7.00 -3.93 -1.08
C ILE A 68 -5.67 -4.09 -0.32
N GLY A 69 -4.53 -4.03 -1.01
CA GLY A 69 -3.21 -4.14 -0.38
C GLY A 69 -2.95 -3.02 0.62
N GLU A 70 -3.22 -1.77 0.24
CA GLU A 70 -3.01 -0.64 1.13
C GLU A 70 -4.01 -0.63 2.29
N GLY A 71 -5.28 -0.97 2.02
CA GLY A 71 -6.29 -1.14 3.07
C GLY A 71 -5.92 -2.23 4.08
N ALA A 72 -5.37 -3.36 3.60
CA ALA A 72 -4.91 -4.44 4.46
C ALA A 72 -3.68 -4.05 5.30
N GLY A 73 -2.72 -3.31 4.72
CA GLY A 73 -1.51 -2.86 5.43
C GLY A 73 -1.80 -1.81 6.52
N TRP A 74 -2.74 -0.91 6.28
CA TRP A 74 -3.16 0.06 7.31
C TRP A 74 -4.11 -0.56 8.34
N GLY A 75 -4.98 -1.49 7.91
CA GLY A 75 -5.83 -2.28 8.80
C GLY A 75 -5.02 -3.16 9.76
N SER A 76 -3.92 -3.77 9.29
CA SER A 76 -3.02 -4.53 10.16
C SER A 76 -2.24 -3.64 11.12
N ARG A 77 -1.91 -2.39 10.75
CA ARG A 77 -1.31 -1.42 11.69
C ARG A 77 -2.26 -1.03 12.83
N LEU A 78 -3.56 -0.87 12.53
CA LEU A 78 -4.62 -0.70 13.53
C LEU A 78 -4.76 -1.95 14.40
N TRP A 79 -4.67 -3.14 13.82
CA TRP A 79 -4.67 -4.39 14.60
C TRP A 79 -3.47 -4.46 15.56
N SER A 80 -2.28 -4.04 15.13
CA SER A 80 -1.08 -3.97 16.00
C SER A 80 -1.26 -3.02 17.19
N PHE A 81 -2.18 -2.06 17.13
CA PHE A 81 -2.52 -1.21 18.27
C PHE A 81 -3.35 -1.97 19.32
N TYR A 82 -4.35 -2.74 18.90
CA TYR A 82 -5.19 -3.55 19.81
C TYR A 82 -4.47 -4.79 20.36
N SER A 83 -3.45 -5.29 19.66
CA SER A 83 -2.69 -6.49 20.06
C SER A 83 -1.19 -6.33 19.77
N PRO A 84 -0.47 -5.50 20.55
CA PRO A 84 0.94 -5.13 20.28
C PRO A 84 1.95 -6.27 20.48
N LEU A 85 1.54 -7.36 21.11
CA LEU A 85 2.36 -8.56 21.36
C LEU A 85 2.28 -9.60 20.23
N SER A 86 1.45 -9.36 19.20
CA SER A 86 1.26 -10.29 18.09
C SER A 86 2.18 -9.94 16.92
N GLU A 87 2.94 -10.92 16.43
CA GLU A 87 3.85 -10.78 15.27
C GLU A 87 3.09 -10.74 13.94
N THR A 88 1.98 -11.48 13.85
CA THR A 88 1.16 -11.62 12.64
C THR A 88 0.73 -10.30 11.99
N PRO A 89 0.18 -9.30 12.71
CA PRO A 89 -0.22 -8.04 12.09
C PRO A 89 0.97 -7.22 11.56
N TYR A 90 2.16 -7.34 12.18
CA TYR A 90 3.38 -6.72 11.67
C TYR A 90 3.82 -7.33 10.33
N ILE A 91 3.79 -8.65 10.22
CA ILE A 91 4.14 -9.36 8.98
C ILE A 91 3.16 -9.03 7.85
N ILE A 92 1.85 -9.03 8.15
CA ILE A 92 0.83 -8.67 7.17
C ILE A 92 1.03 -7.24 6.68
N GLN A 93 1.36 -6.31 7.59
CA GLN A 93 1.61 -4.91 7.24
C GLN A 93 2.74 -4.77 6.21
N ILE A 94 3.91 -5.35 6.48
CA ILE A 94 5.07 -5.22 5.59
C ILE A 94 4.82 -5.90 4.24
N ILE A 95 4.21 -7.10 4.22
CA ILE A 95 3.93 -7.81 2.97
C ILE A 95 2.91 -7.04 2.13
N ALA A 96 1.83 -6.55 2.74
CA ALA A 96 0.79 -5.81 2.05
C ALA A 96 1.34 -4.54 1.39
N LEU A 97 2.15 -3.76 2.13
CA LEU A 97 2.76 -2.52 1.62
C LEU A 97 3.85 -2.75 0.55
N ILE A 98 4.44 -3.95 0.48
CA ILE A 98 5.39 -4.31 -0.60
C ILE A 98 4.62 -4.79 -1.85
N VAL A 99 3.57 -5.58 -1.67
CA VAL A 99 2.80 -6.15 -2.78
C VAL A 99 1.95 -5.07 -3.46
N ALA A 100 1.35 -4.15 -2.70
CA ALA A 100 0.46 -3.11 -3.21
C ALA A 100 1.05 -2.17 -4.29
N PRO A 101 2.29 -1.64 -4.19
CA PRO A 101 2.86 -0.75 -5.22
C PRO A 101 3.26 -1.49 -6.51
N THR A 102 3.45 -2.81 -6.46
CA THR A 102 3.88 -3.62 -7.60
C THR A 102 2.92 -3.55 -8.81
N PRO A 103 1.60 -3.82 -8.66
CA PRO A 103 0.64 -3.68 -9.75
C PRO A 103 0.45 -2.22 -10.21
N PHE A 104 0.64 -1.24 -9.32
CA PHE A 104 0.55 0.18 -9.67
C PHE A 104 1.65 0.59 -10.66
N ILE A 105 2.89 0.16 -10.42
CA ILE A 105 4.02 0.39 -11.33
C ILE A 105 3.78 -0.31 -12.69
N GLY A 106 3.25 -1.54 -12.67
CA GLY A 106 2.87 -2.25 -13.89
C GLY A 106 1.87 -1.48 -14.75
N ALA A 107 0.87 -0.86 -14.11
CA ALA A 107 -0.11 0.00 -14.79
C ALA A 107 0.53 1.25 -15.41
N MET A 108 1.50 1.87 -14.73
CA MET A 108 2.24 3.03 -15.26
C MET A 108 3.01 2.65 -16.54
N PHE A 109 3.73 1.52 -16.53
CA PHE A 109 4.48 1.06 -17.72
C PHE A 109 3.57 0.73 -18.91
N MET A 110 2.43 0.07 -18.67
CA MET A 110 1.45 -0.20 -19.73
C MET A 110 0.89 1.08 -20.34
N THR A 111 0.65 2.09 -19.49
CA THR A 111 0.17 3.41 -19.93
C THR A 111 1.22 4.12 -20.80
N PHE A 112 2.48 4.14 -20.36
CA PHE A 112 3.59 4.70 -21.15
C PHE A 112 3.76 3.98 -22.50
N ALA A 113 3.75 2.65 -22.50
CA ALA A 113 3.90 1.86 -23.73
C ALA A 113 2.83 2.21 -24.79
N ARG A 114 1.61 2.53 -24.36
CA ARG A 114 0.54 2.98 -25.27
C ARG A 114 0.76 4.39 -25.82
N MET A 115 1.22 5.31 -24.97
CA MET A 115 1.56 6.67 -25.42
C MET A 115 2.68 6.64 -26.46
N THR A 116 3.71 5.82 -26.26
CA THR A 116 4.80 5.66 -27.23
C THR A 116 4.31 5.04 -28.54
N LYS A 117 3.45 4.03 -28.51
CA LYS A 117 2.84 3.45 -29.73
C LYS A 117 2.04 4.48 -30.52
N TRP A 118 1.31 5.37 -29.83
CA TRP A 118 0.57 6.44 -30.48
C TRP A 118 1.49 7.43 -31.21
N GLN A 119 2.63 7.80 -30.62
CA GLN A 119 3.62 8.66 -31.28
C GLN A 119 4.29 7.97 -32.49
N GLY A 120 4.59 6.67 -32.41
CA GLY A 120 5.20 5.92 -33.50
C GLY A 120 4.37 5.94 -34.79
N HIS A 121 3.04 5.85 -34.69
CA HIS A 121 2.13 5.99 -35.83
C HIS A 121 2.17 7.36 -36.51
N GLN A 122 2.58 8.42 -35.82
CA GLN A 122 2.61 9.78 -36.38
C GLN A 122 3.94 10.05 -37.10
N VAL A 123 5.03 9.42 -36.66
CA VAL A 123 6.37 9.60 -37.26
C VAL A 123 6.55 8.73 -38.50
N GLN A 124 6.02 7.51 -38.53
CA GLN A 124 6.13 6.59 -39.68
C GLN A 124 5.64 7.19 -41.03
N PRO A 125 4.43 7.80 -41.12
CA PRO A 125 3.93 8.33 -42.39
C PRO A 125 4.72 9.54 -42.90
N ALA A 126 5.27 10.37 -42.00
CA ALA A 126 6.04 11.55 -42.35
C ALA A 126 7.42 11.21 -42.95
N VAL A 127 8.04 10.10 -42.52
CA VAL A 127 9.34 9.65 -43.06
C VAL A 127 9.18 9.02 -44.44
N THR A 128 8.10 8.27 -44.68
CA THR A 128 7.80 7.67 -45.99
C THR A 128 7.39 8.68 -47.06
N SER A 129 6.99 9.90 -46.70
CA SER A 129 6.64 10.96 -47.67
C SER A 129 7.84 11.80 -48.15
N ILE A 130 9.04 11.57 -47.60
CA ILE A 130 10.28 12.31 -47.93
C ILE A 130 11.25 11.44 -48.75
N LEU A 131 10.97 10.14 -48.89
CA LEU A 131 11.71 9.19 -49.73
C LEU A 131 10.91 8.89 -51.01
#